data_AF-A0A7S0RDP1-F1
#
_entry.id   AF-A0A7S0RDP1-F1
#
_cell.length_a   1.000
_cell.length_b   1.000
_cell.length_c   1.000
_cell.angle_alpha   90.00
_cell.angle_beta   90.00
_cell.angle_gamma   90.00
#
_symmetry.space_group_name_H-M   'P 1'
#
loop_
_entity.id
_entity.type
_entity.pdbx_description
1 polymer ?
#
loop_
_entity_poly.entity_id
_entity_poly.type
_entity_poly.pdbx_seq_one_letter_code
_entity_poly.pdbx_strand_id
1 'polypeptide(L)'
;TPMTHGAYLLATFQEVLETMNGSNYQEAYNDAVQFRSEARTLFRLGVLSMREAVVAEDLHAQVVAEALRMAPPGDLPEDFLAAARASTAIYHVNMSIFRSAPDTWAIGQVFPIMPLH
;
A
#
# COMPACT_ATOMS: atom_id res chain seq x y z
N THR A 1 25.74 -15.42 14.55
CA THR A 1 24.95 -14.54 15.46
C THR A 1 23.49 -14.83 15.20
N PRO A 2 22.61 -14.96 16.22
CA PRO A 2 21.18 -15.13 15.96
C PRO A 2 20.67 -13.96 15.09
N MET A 3 19.76 -14.25 14.16
CA MET A 3 19.12 -13.22 13.35
C MET A 3 18.39 -12.24 14.26
N THR A 4 18.52 -10.94 13.99
CA THR A 4 17.74 -9.92 14.69
C THR A 4 16.26 -10.08 14.32
N HIS A 5 15.35 -9.69 15.22
CA HIS A 5 13.90 -9.73 14.97
C HIS A 5 13.52 -9.05 13.65
N GLY A 6 14.18 -7.93 13.34
CA GLY A 6 14.02 -7.22 12.08
C GLY A 6 14.43 -8.03 10.84
N ALA A 7 15.59 -8.71 10.89
CA ALA A 7 16.04 -9.53 9.77
C ALA A 7 15.14 -10.75 9.55
N TYR A 8 14.58 -11.32 10.62
CA TYR A 8 13.60 -12.40 10.52
C TYR A 8 12.31 -11.92 9.86
N LEU A 9 11.75 -10.79 10.32
CA LEU A 9 10.54 -10.21 9.74
C LEU A 9 10.68 -9.98 8.22
N LEU A 10 11.78 -9.38 7.77
CA LEU A 10 11.99 -9.11 6.34
C LEU A 10 12.15 -10.40 5.53
N ALA A 11 12.83 -11.41 6.06
CA ALA A 11 12.97 -12.70 5.39
C ALA A 11 11.61 -13.40 5.24
N THR A 12 10.79 -13.42 6.29
CA THR A 12 9.43 -13.99 6.24
C THR A 12 8.53 -13.19 5.30
N PHE A 13 8.65 -11.87 5.28
CA PHE A 13 7.89 -11.03 4.35
C PHE A 13 8.27 -11.34 2.89
N GLN A 14 9.56 -11.50 2.60
CA GLN A 14 10.02 -11.90 1.28
C GLN A 14 9.50 -13.31 0.89
N GLU A 15 9.50 -14.26 1.82
CA GLU A 15 8.96 -15.61 1.58
C GLU A 15 7.47 -15.59 1.23
N VAL A 16 6.67 -14.73 1.88
CA VAL A 16 5.25 -14.53 1.52
C VAL A 16 5.11 -14.04 0.08
N LEU A 17 5.94 -13.09 -0.36
CA LEU A 17 5.92 -12.63 -1.75
C LEU A 17 6.32 -13.76 -2.74
N GLU A 18 7.34 -14.55 -2.41
CA GLU A 18 7.85 -15.62 -3.27
C GLU A 18 6.87 -16.81 -3.41
N THR A 19 6.09 -17.09 -2.37
CA THR A 19 5.16 -18.23 -2.32
C THR A 19 3.72 -17.87 -2.72
N MET A 20 3.45 -16.58 -2.95
CA MET A 20 2.13 -16.09 -3.35
C MET A 20 1.70 -16.60 -4.72
N ASN A 21 0.43 -16.99 -4.82
CA ASN A 21 -0.21 -17.52 -6.02
C ASN A 21 -1.72 -17.23 -6.02
N GLY A 22 -2.41 -17.58 -7.11
CA GLY A 22 -3.83 -17.27 -7.29
C GLY A 22 -4.80 -17.88 -6.28
N SER A 23 -4.39 -18.88 -5.48
CA SER A 23 -5.23 -19.47 -4.44
C SER A 23 -5.03 -18.86 -3.04
N ASN A 24 -3.87 -18.25 -2.77
CA ASN A 24 -3.52 -17.69 -1.46
C ASN A 24 -3.23 -16.18 -1.49
N TYR A 25 -3.44 -15.50 -2.63
CA TYR A 25 -3.14 -14.07 -2.78
C TYR A 25 -3.78 -13.18 -1.70
N GLN A 26 -4.98 -13.55 -1.23
CA GLN A 26 -5.69 -12.79 -0.21
C GLN A 26 -5.06 -12.96 1.19
N GLU A 27 -4.59 -14.17 1.52
CA GLU A 27 -3.84 -14.45 2.73
C GLU A 27 -2.50 -13.71 2.71
N ALA A 28 -1.76 -13.83 1.62
CA ALA A 28 -0.49 -13.12 1.41
C ALA A 28 -0.63 -11.59 1.51
N TYR A 29 -1.72 -11.02 0.98
CA TYR A 29 -2.02 -9.60 1.15
C TYR A 29 -2.26 -9.22 2.62
N ASN A 30 -3.06 -10.01 3.35
CA ASN A 30 -3.33 -9.75 4.76
C ASN A 30 -2.04 -9.83 5.61
N ASP A 31 -1.20 -10.83 5.34
CA ASP A 31 0.12 -10.97 5.97
C ASP A 31 1.01 -9.77 5.66
N ALA A 32 1.03 -9.31 4.40
CA ALA A 32 1.79 -8.13 4.00
C ALA A 32 1.32 -6.84 4.69
N VAL A 33 0.00 -6.68 4.95
CA VAL A 33 -0.53 -5.56 5.74
C VAL A 33 -0.02 -5.64 7.19
N GLN A 34 -0.04 -6.83 7.79
CA GLN A 34 0.44 -7.04 9.14
C GLN A 34 1.95 -6.79 9.26
N PHE A 35 2.76 -7.38 8.39
CA PHE A 35 4.22 -7.23 8.40
C PHE A 35 4.66 -5.79 8.16
N ARG A 36 3.96 -5.04 7.29
CA ARG A 36 4.22 -3.60 7.13
C ARG A 36 3.97 -2.83 8.43
N SER A 37 2.86 -3.11 9.12
CA SER A 37 2.53 -2.47 10.40
C SER A 37 3.59 -2.78 11.47
N GLU A 38 4.04 -4.03 11.53
CA GLU A 38 5.10 -4.46 12.43
C GLU A 38 6.45 -3.80 12.08
N ALA A 39 6.85 -3.79 10.81
CA ALA A 39 8.07 -3.15 10.34
C ALA A 39 8.10 -1.65 10.69
N ARG A 40 6.98 -0.94 10.50
CA ARG A 40 6.84 0.46 10.93
C ARG A 40 7.02 0.63 12.43
N THR A 41 6.52 -0.32 13.22
CA THR A 41 6.65 -0.31 14.68
C THR A 41 8.10 -0.53 15.09
N LEU A 42 8.77 -1.52 14.51
CA LEU A 42 10.19 -1.80 14.75
C LEU A 42 11.10 -0.65 14.31
N PHE A 43 10.78 0.02 13.21
CA PHE A 43 11.49 1.23 12.79
C PHE A 43 11.34 2.36 13.83
N ARG A 44 10.11 2.63 14.31
CA ARG A 44 9.88 3.63 15.36
C ARG A 44 10.61 3.31 16.67
N LEU A 45 10.80 2.03 16.98
CA LEU A 45 11.55 1.56 18.15
C LEU A 45 13.07 1.50 17.93
N GLY A 46 13.56 1.86 16.73
CA GLY A 46 14.99 1.84 16.39
C GLY A 46 15.57 0.44 16.14
N VAL A 47 14.73 -0.58 16.00
CA VAL A 47 15.14 -1.97 15.71
C VAL A 47 15.45 -2.14 14.21
N LEU A 48 14.66 -1.53 13.33
CA LEU A 48 14.94 -1.47 11.90
C LEU A 48 15.66 -0.16 11.54
N SER A 49 16.61 -0.25 10.63
CA SER A 49 17.20 0.90 9.95
C SER A 49 16.23 1.50 8.92
N MET A 50 16.51 2.73 8.46
CA MET A 50 15.74 3.35 7.37
C MET A 50 15.75 2.49 6.11
N ARG A 51 16.89 1.85 5.79
CA ARG A 51 17.02 1.00 4.60
C ARG A 51 16.11 -0.23 4.71
N GLU A 52 16.09 -0.87 5.87
CA GLU A 52 15.21 -2.01 6.13
C GLU A 52 13.73 -1.63 6.13
N ALA A 53 13.39 -0.46 6.68
CA ALA A 53 12.02 0.06 6.62
C ALA A 53 11.56 0.32 5.18
N VAL A 54 12.45 0.84 4.33
CA VAL A 54 12.17 1.02 2.89
C VAL A 54 11.97 -0.34 2.20
N VAL A 55 12.79 -1.34 2.51
CA VAL A 55 12.61 -2.71 1.97
C VAL A 55 11.23 -3.28 2.35
N ALA A 56 10.79 -3.10 3.60
CA ALA A 56 9.46 -3.56 4.02
C ALA A 56 8.32 -2.84 3.28
N GLU A 57 8.44 -1.53 3.02
CA GLU A 57 7.45 -0.79 2.23
C GLU A 57 7.43 -1.25 0.77
N ASP A 58 8.60 -1.54 0.19
CA ASP A 58 8.71 -2.03 -1.19
C ASP A 58 8.13 -3.45 -1.34
N LEU A 59 8.47 -4.37 -0.42
CA LEU A 59 7.87 -5.72 -0.37
C LEU A 59 6.34 -5.66 -0.27
N HIS A 60 5.81 -4.77 0.58
CA HIS A 60 4.38 -4.55 0.66
C HIS A 60 3.79 -4.10 -0.67
N ALA A 61 4.40 -3.11 -1.34
CA ALA A 61 3.92 -2.61 -2.62
C ALA A 61 3.92 -3.71 -3.70
N GLN A 62 4.94 -4.57 -3.72
CA GLN A 62 5.02 -5.71 -4.64
C GLN A 62 3.92 -6.75 -4.38
N VAL A 63 3.66 -7.11 -3.12
CA VAL A 63 2.56 -8.02 -2.77
C VAL A 63 1.22 -7.45 -3.21
N VAL A 64 0.96 -6.17 -2.96
CA VAL A 64 -0.30 -5.51 -3.40
C VAL A 64 -0.45 -5.57 -4.92
N ALA A 65 0.61 -5.24 -5.67
CA ALA A 65 0.60 -5.26 -7.13
C ALA A 65 0.35 -6.66 -7.71
N GLU A 66 1.02 -7.68 -7.17
CA GLU A 66 0.86 -9.06 -7.63
C GLU A 66 -0.50 -9.65 -7.20
N ALA A 67 -0.98 -9.35 -6.00
CA ALA A 67 -2.32 -9.73 -5.58
C ALA A 67 -3.39 -9.11 -6.51
N LEU A 68 -3.21 -7.85 -6.96
CA LEU A 68 -4.13 -7.18 -7.89
C LEU A 68 -4.16 -7.87 -9.25
N ARG A 69 -3.00 -8.37 -9.68
CA ARG A 69 -2.87 -9.12 -10.93
C ARG A 69 -3.50 -10.51 -10.86
N MET A 70 -3.45 -11.15 -9.68
CA MET A 70 -3.97 -12.50 -9.46
C MET A 70 -5.46 -12.54 -9.14
N ALA A 71 -6.02 -11.44 -8.62
CA ALA A 71 -7.39 -11.41 -8.16
C ALA A 71 -8.41 -11.57 -9.30
N PRO A 72 -9.48 -12.36 -9.08
CA PRO A 72 -10.54 -12.49 -10.05
C PRO A 72 -11.33 -11.17 -10.21
N PRO A 73 -11.74 -10.82 -11.43
CA PRO A 73 -12.54 -9.63 -11.67
C PRO A 73 -13.90 -9.73 -10.99
N GLY A 74 -14.26 -8.72 -10.20
CA GLY A 74 -15.59 -8.56 -9.57
C GLY A 74 -15.71 -8.98 -8.11
N ASP A 75 -14.67 -9.56 -7.50
CA ASP A 75 -14.71 -10.08 -6.12
C ASP A 75 -13.57 -9.53 -5.25
N LEU A 76 -13.12 -8.32 -5.56
CA LEU A 76 -12.06 -7.66 -4.81
C LEU A 76 -12.62 -7.01 -3.54
N PRO A 77 -12.08 -7.31 -2.34
CA PRO A 77 -12.45 -6.61 -1.12
C PRO A 77 -12.30 -5.09 -1.27
N GLU A 78 -13.20 -4.31 -0.68
CA GLU A 78 -13.18 -2.85 -0.80
C GLU A 78 -11.85 -2.24 -0.31
N ASP A 79 -11.31 -2.77 0.80
CA ASP A 79 -10.01 -2.37 1.35
C ASP A 79 -8.86 -2.60 0.36
N PHE A 80 -8.95 -3.67 -0.43
CA PHE A 80 -7.96 -4.02 -1.44
C PHE A 80 -8.01 -3.05 -2.63
N LEU A 81 -9.21 -2.69 -3.07
CA LEU A 81 -9.41 -1.64 -4.09
C LEU A 81 -8.95 -0.27 -3.60
N ALA A 82 -9.15 0.04 -2.31
CA ALA A 82 -8.67 1.28 -1.70
C ALA A 82 -7.13 1.34 -1.69
N ALA A 83 -6.46 0.23 -1.34
CA ALA A 83 -5.00 0.12 -1.40
C ALA A 83 -4.46 0.31 -2.83
N ALA A 84 -5.12 -0.31 -3.82
CA ALA A 84 -4.79 -0.12 -5.23
C ALA A 84 -4.90 1.35 -5.66
N ARG A 85 -5.99 2.02 -5.26
CA ARG A 85 -6.21 3.45 -5.53
C ARG A 85 -5.20 4.35 -4.83
N ALA A 86 -4.69 3.96 -3.66
CA ALA A 86 -3.65 4.74 -2.98
C ALA A 86 -2.31 4.76 -3.75
N SER A 87 -2.09 3.83 -4.70
CA SER A 87 -0.94 3.85 -5.61
C SER A 87 -1.07 4.84 -6.78
N THR A 88 -2.15 5.63 -6.84
CA THR A 88 -2.39 6.57 -7.94
C THR A 88 -1.40 7.72 -7.97
N ALA A 89 -1.12 8.21 -9.19
CA ALA A 89 -0.30 9.38 -9.41
C ALA A 89 -0.95 10.63 -8.79
N ILE A 90 -0.16 11.42 -8.05
CA ILE A 90 -0.59 12.70 -7.51
C ILE A 90 -0.46 13.78 -8.59
N TYR A 91 -1.57 14.39 -8.98
CA TYR A 91 -1.59 15.50 -9.93
C TYR A 91 -1.64 16.83 -9.20
N HIS A 92 -0.57 17.62 -9.31
CA HIS A 92 -0.58 19.01 -8.86
C HIS A 92 -1.20 19.90 -9.94
N VAL A 93 -2.37 20.45 -9.65
CA VAL A 93 -3.13 21.32 -10.56
C VAL A 93 -2.84 22.77 -10.20
N ASN A 94 -2.63 23.64 -11.19
CA ASN A 94 -2.50 25.09 -10.99
C ASN A 94 -3.86 25.74 -10.68
N MET A 95 -4.45 25.35 -9.56
CA MET A 95 -5.75 25.78 -9.07
C MET A 95 -5.70 25.85 -7.54
N SER A 96 -6.43 26.80 -6.96
CA SER A 96 -6.72 26.81 -5.53
C SER A 96 -8.13 26.31 -5.27
N ILE A 97 -8.26 25.22 -4.50
CA ILE A 97 -9.56 24.67 -4.07
C ILE A 97 -10.35 25.74 -3.31
N PHE A 98 -9.73 26.44 -2.38
CA PHE A 98 -10.39 27.46 -1.55
C PHE A 98 -10.92 28.66 -2.35
N ARG A 99 -10.35 28.93 -3.52
CA ARG A 99 -10.77 30.06 -4.37
C ARG A 99 -11.73 29.63 -5.47
N SER A 100 -11.60 28.42 -5.99
CA SER A 100 -12.29 27.98 -7.22
C SER A 100 -13.36 26.91 -6.97
N ALA A 101 -13.23 26.13 -5.88
CA ALA A 101 -14.15 25.07 -5.49
C ALA A 101 -14.33 25.01 -3.95
N PRO A 102 -14.74 26.12 -3.30
CA PRO A 102 -14.87 26.18 -1.85
C PRO A 102 -15.89 25.17 -1.30
N ASP A 103 -16.96 24.88 -2.06
CA ASP A 103 -18.02 23.95 -1.65
C ASP A 103 -17.52 22.50 -1.54
N THR A 104 -16.52 22.13 -2.36
CA THR A 104 -15.88 20.80 -2.24
C THR A 104 -15.20 20.65 -0.88
N TRP A 105 -14.57 21.72 -0.38
CA TRP A 105 -13.95 21.70 0.95
C TRP A 105 -14.98 21.84 2.07
N ALA A 106 -15.96 22.74 1.92
CA ALA A 106 -16.87 23.11 2.99
C ALA A 106 -17.99 22.08 3.24
N ILE A 107 -18.55 21.50 2.17
CA ILE A 107 -19.75 20.65 2.24
C ILE A 107 -19.65 19.36 1.41
N GLY A 108 -18.47 19.05 0.86
CA GLY A 108 -18.26 17.83 0.08
C GLY A 108 -18.94 17.82 -1.29
N GLN A 109 -19.21 19.00 -1.88
CA GLN A 109 -19.77 19.10 -3.23
C GLN A 109 -18.83 18.45 -4.25
N VAL A 110 -19.37 17.52 -5.04
CA VAL A 110 -18.62 16.78 -6.07
C VAL A 110 -18.70 17.51 -7.41
N PHE A 111 -17.54 17.74 -8.04
CA PHE A 111 -17.44 18.28 -9.40
C PHE A 111 -16.84 17.24 -10.35
N PRO A 112 -17.32 17.15 -11.61
CA PRO A 112 -16.69 16.29 -12.60
C PRO A 112 -15.30 16.83 -12.97
N ILE A 113 -14.30 15.94 -12.99
CA ILE A 113 -12.92 16.23 -13.44
C ILE A 113 -12.64 15.39 -14.68
N MET A 114 -12.20 16.02 -15.76
CA MET A 114 -11.91 15.35 -17.03
C MET A 114 -10.58 15.89 -17.61
N PRO A 115 -9.67 15.01 -18.06
CA PRO A 115 -8.54 15.41 -18.90
C PRO A 115 -9.04 15.98 -20.23
N LEU A 116 -8.44 17.06 -20.72
CA LEU A 116 -8.81 17.63 -22.02
C LEU A 116 -8.08 16.96 -23.20
N HIS A 117 -6.98 16.25 -22.93
CA HIS A 117 -6.13 15.56 -23.90
C HIS A 117 -5.58 14.26 -23.31
#